data_AF-A0ABD5R2W2-F1
#
_entry.id   AF-A0ABD5R2W2-F1
#
_cell.length_a   1.000
_cell.length_b   1.000
_cell.length_c   1.000
_cell.angle_alpha   90.00
_cell.angle_beta   90.00
_cell.angle_gamma   90.00
#
_symmetry.space_group_name_H-M   'P 1'
#
loop_
_entity.id
_entity.type
_entity.pdbx_description
1 polymer ?
#
loop_
_entity_poly.entity_id
_entity_poly.type
_entity_poly.pdbx_seq_one_letter_code
_entity_poly.pdbx_strand_id
1 'polypeptide(L)'
;MFERFSSGYYLGELYVEPHDGDRAAIQRADHERVNEQLYADGEGIERLDAPLVMKLDSGHIPVDGDEGVPSGTLAVPRPLADDDLPSRRNVLLADADRAESLLRWEGWEPYVDV
;
A
#
# COMPACT_ATOMS: atom_id res chain seq x y z
N MET A 1 7.05 -8.38 6.88
CA MET A 1 6.86 -7.68 8.18
C MET A 1 7.42 -6.28 8.00
N PHE A 2 6.66 -5.25 8.37
CA PHE A 2 7.09 -3.87 8.26
C PHE A 2 7.66 -3.39 9.59
N GLU A 3 8.80 -2.69 9.56
CA GLU A 3 9.50 -2.18 10.74
C GLU A 3 9.56 -0.66 10.70
N ARG A 4 9.39 0.02 11.83
CA ARG A 4 9.39 1.49 11.85
C ARG A 4 10.76 2.02 11.44
N PHE A 5 10.80 2.80 10.36
CA PHE A 5 12.03 3.32 9.77
C PHE A 5 12.20 4.81 10.05
N SER A 6 11.12 5.58 10.00
CA SER A 6 11.10 7.00 10.32
C SER A 6 9.77 7.42 10.93
N SER A 7 9.63 8.72 11.24
CA SER A 7 8.41 9.27 11.84
C SER A 7 7.16 9.10 10.97
N GLY A 8 7.31 8.89 9.66
CA GLY A 8 6.19 8.77 8.71
C GLY A 8 6.19 7.48 7.89
N TYR A 9 7.14 6.57 8.15
CA TYR A 9 7.35 5.40 7.29
C TYR A 9 7.79 4.15 8.06
N TYR A 10 7.33 3.02 7.56
CA TYR A 10 7.77 1.68 7.90
C TYR A 10 8.48 1.05 6.69
N LEU A 11 9.58 0.34 6.91
CA LEU A 11 10.34 -0.38 5.90
C LEU A 11 9.92 -1.84 5.88
N GLY A 12 9.70 -2.40 4.69
CA GLY A 12 9.48 -3.83 4.49
C GLY A 12 10.15 -4.30 3.21
N GLU A 13 10.24 -5.62 3.04
CA GLU A 13 10.64 -6.25 1.79
C GLU A 13 9.45 -7.02 1.22
N LEU A 14 9.19 -6.82 -0.08
CA LEU A 14 8.15 -7.53 -0.83
C LEU A 14 8.74 -8.10 -2.12
N TYR A 15 8.13 -9.18 -2.62
CA TYR A 15 8.34 -9.58 -4.01
C TYR A 15 7.50 -8.66 -4.89
N VAL A 16 8.14 -7.93 -5.80
CA VAL A 16 7.44 -6.97 -6.66
C VAL A 16 7.34 -7.54 -8.05
N GLU A 17 6.14 -7.54 -8.64
CA GLU A 17 5.91 -8.06 -9.98
C GLU A 17 4.96 -7.18 -10.81
N PRO A 18 5.16 -7.09 -12.12
CA PRO A 18 4.25 -6.41 -13.01
C PRO A 18 2.93 -7.19 -13.15
N HIS A 19 1.79 -6.50 -13.10
CA HIS A 19 0.48 -7.08 -13.42
C HIS A 19 -0.32 -6.20 -14.38
N ASP A 20 -1.38 -6.80 -14.95
CA ASP A 20 -2.24 -6.19 -15.97
C ASP A 20 -3.39 -5.34 -15.41
N GLY A 21 -3.42 -5.10 -14.10
CA GLY A 21 -4.44 -4.29 -13.45
C GLY A 21 -4.08 -2.81 -13.44
N ASP A 22 -5.07 -1.96 -13.22
CA ASP A 22 -4.92 -0.51 -13.28
C ASP A 22 -4.32 0.10 -12.01
N ARG A 23 -4.34 -0.64 -10.90
CA ARG A 23 -3.87 -0.19 -9.58
C ARG A 23 -2.96 -1.19 -8.94
N ALA A 24 -1.96 -0.70 -8.20
CA ALA A 24 -1.10 -1.57 -7.43
C ALA A 24 -1.90 -2.27 -6.33
N ALA A 25 -1.51 -3.50 -6.02
CA ALA A 25 -2.21 -4.30 -5.04
C ALA A 25 -1.26 -5.23 -4.25
N ILE A 26 -1.65 -5.52 -3.02
CA ILE A 26 -1.10 -6.62 -2.23
C ILE A 26 -2.23 -7.61 -1.89
N GLN A 27 -1.87 -8.75 -1.30
CA GLN A 27 -2.87 -9.73 -0.89
C GLN A 27 -3.87 -9.11 0.10
N ARG A 28 -5.18 -9.32 -0.12
CA ARG A 28 -6.26 -8.69 0.65
C ARG A 28 -6.16 -8.85 2.17
N ALA A 29 -5.86 -10.04 2.67
CA ALA A 29 -5.72 -10.27 4.11
C ALA A 29 -4.44 -9.64 4.69
N ASP A 30 -3.38 -9.48 3.90
CA ASP A 30 -2.21 -8.68 4.28
C ASP A 30 -2.54 -7.19 4.31
N HIS A 31 -3.30 -6.69 3.34
CA HIS A 31 -3.79 -5.32 3.30
C HIS A 31 -4.63 -4.96 4.53
N GLU A 32 -5.64 -5.78 4.82
CA GLU A 32 -6.52 -5.59 5.98
C GLU A 32 -5.71 -5.61 7.29
N ARG A 33 -4.79 -6.57 7.44
CA ARG A 33 -3.92 -6.68 8.61
C ARG A 33 -2.99 -5.47 8.78
N VAL A 34 -2.52 -4.90 7.70
CA VAL A 34 -1.66 -3.70 7.75
C VAL A 34 -2.49 -2.47 8.11
N ASN A 35 -3.69 -2.31 7.52
CA ASN A 35 -4.62 -1.26 7.92
C ASN A 35 -4.98 -1.35 9.40
N GLU A 36 -5.35 -2.54 9.89
CA GLU A 36 -5.71 -2.77 11.30
C GLU A 36 -4.56 -2.43 12.27
N GLN A 37 -3.32 -2.59 11.85
CA GLN A 37 -2.18 -2.33 12.73
C GLN A 37 -1.69 -0.88 12.69
N LEU A 38 -1.88 -0.17 11.57
CA LEU A 38 -1.21 1.11 11.33
C LEU A 38 -2.16 2.27 11.07
N TYR A 39 -3.34 2.00 10.52
CA TYR A 39 -4.30 3.02 10.07
C TYR A 39 -5.58 3.02 10.92
N ALA A 40 -5.80 1.94 11.64
CA ALA A 40 -6.85 1.80 12.62
C ALA A 40 -6.45 2.43 13.97
N ASP A 41 -7.32 3.26 14.51
CA ASP A 41 -7.15 3.89 15.82
C ASP A 41 -7.69 3.02 16.99
N GLY A 42 -8.32 1.87 16.71
CA GLY A 42 -8.91 0.99 17.72
C GLY A 42 -10.28 1.45 18.24
N GLU A 43 -10.86 2.51 17.67
CA GLU A 43 -12.15 3.09 18.07
C GLU A 43 -13.19 3.01 16.92
N GLY A 44 -14.28 2.27 17.14
CA GLY A 44 -15.42 2.25 16.22
C GLY A 44 -15.31 1.25 15.06
N ILE A 45 -15.86 1.61 13.90
CA ILE A 45 -15.81 0.80 12.67
C ILE A 45 -14.59 1.24 11.87
N GLU A 46 -13.61 0.34 11.71
CA GLU A 46 -12.35 0.63 11.04
C GLU A 46 -12.45 0.40 9.54
N ARG A 47 -11.95 1.35 8.75
CA ARG A 47 -11.88 1.22 7.29
C ARG A 47 -10.63 0.47 6.88
N LEU A 48 -10.71 -0.85 6.89
CA LEU A 48 -9.63 -1.74 6.44
C LEU A 48 -9.48 -1.80 4.91
N ASP A 49 -10.40 -1.16 4.20
CA ASP A 49 -10.44 -1.02 2.74
C ASP A 49 -9.77 0.25 2.23
N ALA A 50 -9.30 1.12 3.12
CA ALA A 50 -8.56 2.32 2.73
C ALA A 50 -7.26 1.93 2.00
N PRO A 51 -6.92 2.57 0.87
CA PRO A 51 -5.69 2.29 0.17
C PRO A 51 -4.48 2.57 1.06
N LEU A 52 -3.57 1.61 1.14
CA LEU A 52 -2.25 1.86 1.70
C LEU A 52 -1.46 2.75 0.74
N VAL A 53 -0.53 3.56 1.24
CA VAL A 53 0.41 4.27 0.37
C VAL A 53 1.81 3.71 0.56
N MET A 54 2.33 3.06 -0.47
CA MET A 54 3.69 2.55 -0.49
C MET A 54 4.57 3.41 -1.39
N LYS A 55 5.82 3.56 -1.00
CA LYS A 55 6.86 4.11 -1.85
C LYS A 55 7.74 2.98 -2.36
N LEU A 56 7.81 2.86 -3.67
CA LEU A 56 8.71 1.97 -4.40
C LEU A 56 9.66 2.85 -5.21
N ASP A 57 10.96 2.62 -5.05
CA ASP A 57 12.03 3.42 -5.64
C ASP A 57 11.85 4.93 -5.40
N SER A 58 11.43 5.68 -6.42
CA SER A 58 11.23 7.13 -6.32
C SER A 58 9.77 7.57 -6.17
N GLY A 59 8.80 6.68 -6.42
CA GLY A 59 7.38 7.02 -6.50
C GLY A 59 6.53 6.51 -5.34
N HIS A 60 5.53 7.30 -4.94
CA HIS A 60 4.46 6.86 -4.03
C HIS A 60 3.30 6.33 -4.87
N ILE A 61 2.74 5.20 -4.46
CA ILE A 61 1.70 4.48 -5.20
C ILE A 61 0.62 4.06 -4.19
N PRO A 62 -0.66 4.37 -4.44
CA PRO A 62 -1.78 3.79 -3.71
C PRO A 62 -1.85 2.28 -3.97
N VAL A 63 -2.05 1.50 -2.92
CA VAL A 63 -2.06 0.04 -2.96
C VAL A 63 -3.35 -0.48 -2.34
N ASP A 64 -4.14 -1.17 -3.16
CA ASP A 64 -5.41 -1.79 -2.76
C ASP A 64 -5.18 -3.26 -2.31
N GLY A 65 -6.20 -3.85 -1.69
CA GLY A 65 -6.21 -5.28 -1.35
C GLY A 65 -6.88 -6.13 -2.44
N ASP A 66 -6.18 -7.15 -2.94
CA ASP A 66 -6.67 -8.10 -3.95
C ASP A 66 -6.46 -9.56 -3.50
N GLU A 67 -7.47 -10.42 -3.67
CA GLU A 67 -7.40 -11.85 -3.34
C GLU A 67 -6.57 -12.66 -4.34
N GLY A 68 -6.39 -12.15 -5.57
CA GLY A 68 -5.58 -12.77 -6.62
C GLY A 68 -4.07 -12.58 -6.45
N VAL A 69 -3.64 -11.66 -5.59
CA VAL A 69 -2.22 -11.39 -5.34
C VAL A 69 -1.69 -12.31 -4.24
N PRO A 70 -0.55 -13.00 -4.45
CA PRO A 70 0.05 -13.83 -3.40
C PRO A 70 0.50 -13.01 -2.18
N SER A 71 0.39 -13.59 -0.98
CA SER A 71 0.92 -12.95 0.24
C SER A 71 2.41 -12.64 0.11
N GLY A 72 2.83 -11.48 0.62
CA GLY A 72 4.21 -10.98 0.49
C GLY A 72 4.57 -10.46 -0.91
N THR A 73 3.59 -10.29 -1.80
CA THR A 73 3.78 -9.75 -3.15
C THR A 73 3.13 -8.39 -3.29
N LEU A 74 3.83 -7.45 -3.94
CA LEU A 74 3.30 -6.19 -4.43
C LEU A 74 3.17 -6.30 -5.95
N ALA A 75 1.93 -6.39 -6.42
CA ALA A 75 1.62 -6.30 -7.82
C ALA A 75 1.63 -4.80 -8.21
N VAL A 76 2.47 -4.43 -9.17
CA VAL A 76 2.51 -3.07 -9.75
C VAL A 76 2.00 -3.03 -11.20
N PRO A 77 1.19 -2.03 -11.59
CA PRO A 77 0.73 -1.91 -12.97
C PRO A 77 1.91 -1.85 -13.93
N ARG A 78 1.84 -2.54 -15.08
CA ARG A 78 2.93 -2.54 -16.09
C ARG A 78 3.48 -1.14 -16.44
N PRO A 79 2.67 -0.07 -16.56
CA PRO A 79 3.20 1.26 -16.87
C PRO A 79 4.07 1.87 -15.76
N LEU A 80 3.97 1.36 -14.53
CA LEU A 80 4.73 1.77 -13.36
C LEU A 80 5.85 0.78 -13.00
N ALA A 81 5.92 -0.35 -13.70
CA ALA A 81 6.89 -1.40 -13.46
C ALA A 81 8.21 -1.08 -14.15
N ASP A 82 9.31 -1.20 -13.42
CA ASP A 82 10.65 -1.15 -14.00
C ASP A 82 10.97 -2.42 -14.81
N ASP A 83 11.86 -2.29 -15.80
CA ASP A 83 12.28 -3.38 -16.70
C ASP A 83 12.97 -4.56 -15.97
N ASP A 84 13.42 -4.34 -14.74
CA ASP A 84 14.14 -5.32 -13.92
C ASP A 84 13.23 -6.08 -12.92
N LEU A 85 11.90 -5.95 -13.08
CA LEU A 85 10.90 -6.75 -12.38
C LEU A 85 10.56 -8.04 -13.16
N PRO A 86 10.21 -9.15 -12.47
CA PRO A 86 9.93 -9.24 -11.04
C PRO A 86 11.18 -9.45 -10.17
N SER A 87 11.21 -8.82 -8.98
CA SER A 87 12.32 -8.95 -8.03
C SER A 87 11.94 -8.58 -6.59
N ARG A 88 12.76 -8.98 -5.61
CA ARG A 88 12.59 -8.53 -4.22
C ARG A 88 13.04 -7.09 -4.07
N ARG A 89 12.19 -6.25 -3.48
CA ARG A 89 12.45 -4.82 -3.27
C ARG A 89 12.13 -4.40 -1.85
N ASN A 90 12.92 -3.45 -1.38
CA ASN A 90 12.56 -2.66 -0.22
C ASN A 90 11.44 -1.70 -0.59
N VAL A 91 10.41 -1.64 0.25
CA VAL A 91 9.27 -0.74 0.13
C VAL A 91 9.12 0.07 1.41
N LEU A 92 8.79 1.35 1.28
CA LEU A 92 8.45 2.19 2.42
C LEU A 92 6.94 2.38 2.47
N LEU A 93 6.30 1.84 3.50
CA LEU A 93 4.89 2.05 3.78
C LEU A 93 4.71 3.34 4.58
N ALA A 94 3.90 4.26 4.07
CA ALA A 94 3.50 5.46 4.79
C ALA A 94 2.58 5.10 5.96
N ASP A 95 2.68 5.82 7.08
CA ASP A 95 1.66 5.78 8.13
C ASP A 95 0.38 6.51 7.72
N ALA A 96 -0.65 6.44 8.57
CA ALA A 96 -1.99 6.96 8.28
C ALA A 96 -1.97 8.45 7.92
N ASP A 97 -1.34 9.29 8.75
CA ASP A 97 -1.24 10.74 8.53
C ASP A 97 -0.55 11.07 7.19
N ARG A 98 0.55 10.35 6.90
CA ARG A 98 1.30 10.56 5.67
C ARG A 98 0.54 10.07 4.44
N ALA A 99 -0.16 8.95 4.56
CA ALA A 99 -0.98 8.39 3.49
C ALA A 99 -2.17 9.29 3.17
N GLU A 100 -2.91 9.77 4.18
CA GLU A 100 -4.02 10.71 3.98
C GLU A 100 -3.55 11.97 3.24
N SER A 101 -2.40 12.52 3.70
CA SER A 101 -1.80 13.69 3.05
C SER A 101 -1.53 13.43 1.57
N LEU A 102 -0.91 12.30 1.22
CA LEU A 102 -0.55 11.95 -0.16
C LEU A 102 -1.76 11.69 -1.04
N LEU A 103 -2.75 10.95 -0.53
CA LEU A 103 -3.98 10.62 -1.25
C LEU A 103 -4.79 11.87 -1.61
N ARG A 104 -4.83 12.86 -0.71
CA ARG A 104 -5.51 14.14 -0.97
C ARG A 104 -4.90 14.92 -2.14
N TRP A 105 -3.57 14.84 -2.34
CA TRP A 105 -2.90 15.49 -3.46
C TRP A 105 -3.16 14.79 -4.80
N GLU A 106 -3.39 13.48 -4.79
CA GLU A 106 -3.70 12.66 -5.97
C GLU A 106 -5.19 12.73 -6.37
N GLY A 107 -6.00 13.51 -5.65
CA GLY A 107 -7.44 13.64 -5.89
C GLY A 107 -8.26 12.43 -5.41
N TRP A 108 -7.71 11.60 -4.53
CA TRP A 108 -8.48 10.57 -3.85
C TRP A 108 -9.34 11.22 -2.76
N GLU A 109 -10.66 11.13 -2.91
CA GLU A 109 -11.62 11.56 -1.91
C GLU A 109 -11.98 10.34 -1.03
N PRO A 110 -11.77 10.41 0.30
CA PRO A 110 -12.28 9.38 1.19
C PRO A 110 -13.79 9.31 1.02
N TYR A 111 -14.34 8.11 0.78
CA TYR A 111 -15.78 7.90 0.85
C TYR A 111 -16.22 8.17 2.29
N VAL A 112 -16.82 9.33 2.53
CA VAL A 112 -17.53 9.65 3.76
C VAL A 112 -18.90 9.00 3.66
N ASP A 113 -19.19 8.04 4.55
CA ASP A 113 -20.58 7.61 4.75
C ASP A 113 -21.39 8.84 5.18
N VAL A 114 -22.35 9.24 4.35
CA VAL A 114 -23.29 10.36 4.59
C VAL A 114 -24.61 9.87 5.16
#